data_AF-A0A9E0PRN6-F1
#
_entry.id   AF-A0A9E0PRN6-F1
#
_cell.length_a   1.000
_cell.length_b   1.000
_cell.length_c   1.000
_cell.angle_alpha   90.00
_cell.angle_beta   90.00
_cell.angle_gamma   90.00
#
_symmetry.space_group_name_H-M   'P 1'
#
loop_
_entity.id
_entity.type
_entity.pdbx_description
1 polymer ?
#
loop_
_entity_poly.entity_id
_entity_poly.type
_entity_poly.pdbx_seq_one_letter_code
_entity_poly.pdbx_strand_id
1 'polypeptide(L)'
;MKTQRLAVLGFGVAMSWVLGTVSPLSAAPTELKGAAILQHACGKASVQQMGLVNAGKMAEAVKLGTAEMQAEWNAMPAEDRTMLTDMMKEMSVTSAELKKDIETGGLLVVDGADATLTVKQEHKDENGTSTGTMTQKFKIDGANCRISK
;
A
#
# COMPACT_ATOMS: atom_id res chain seq x y z
N MET A 1 -14.55 -74.65 21.70
CA MET A 1 -13.24 -74.17 21.19
C MET A 1 -13.49 -73.34 19.93
N LYS A 2 -12.93 -72.11 19.90
CA LYS A 2 -12.68 -71.21 18.73
C LYS A 2 -13.92 -70.72 17.94
N THR A 3 -14.46 -69.51 18.15
CA THR A 3 -13.96 -68.14 17.78
C THR A 3 -13.65 -68.03 16.27
N GLN A 4 -14.29 -67.19 15.43
CA GLN A 4 -14.20 -65.72 15.33
C GLN A 4 -15.21 -65.22 14.24
N ARG A 5 -16.06 -64.19 14.48
CA ARG A 5 -15.94 -62.73 14.15
C ARG A 5 -16.11 -62.42 12.64
N LEU A 6 -16.80 -61.38 12.12
CA LEU A 6 -17.40 -60.12 12.63
C LEU A 6 -18.41 -59.66 11.53
N ALA A 7 -19.71 -59.56 11.78
CA ALA A 7 -20.48 -58.36 12.15
C ALA A 7 -20.53 -57.22 11.09
N VAL A 8 -21.62 -57.29 10.31
CA VAL A 8 -22.40 -56.30 9.56
C VAL A 8 -22.20 -54.82 9.94
N LEU A 9 -21.88 -54.01 8.92
CA LEU A 9 -21.94 -52.55 8.91
C LEU A 9 -23.40 -52.09 8.80
N GLY A 10 -23.85 -51.28 9.75
CA GLY A 10 -25.09 -50.52 9.62
C GLY A 10 -25.43 -49.80 10.92
N PHE A 11 -25.08 -48.52 11.02
CA PHE A 11 -25.75 -47.58 11.92
C PHE A 11 -25.57 -46.16 11.39
N GLY A 12 -26.69 -45.53 11.05
CA GLY A 12 -26.76 -44.12 10.69
C GLY A 12 -26.63 -43.23 11.93
N VAL A 13 -25.95 -42.11 11.75
CA VAL A 13 -26.14 -40.90 12.55
C VAL A 13 -26.08 -39.72 11.58
N ALA A 14 -27.23 -39.08 11.38
CA ALA A 14 -27.33 -37.80 10.72
C ALA A 14 -26.65 -36.75 11.60
N MET A 15 -25.41 -36.40 11.26
CA MET A 15 -24.67 -35.33 11.93
C MET A 15 -24.95 -34.04 11.15
N SER A 16 -25.93 -33.28 11.61
CA SER A 16 -26.23 -31.94 11.12
C SER A 16 -25.05 -31.02 11.45
N TRP A 17 -24.18 -30.83 10.46
CA TRP A 17 -23.18 -29.76 10.47
C TRP A 17 -23.92 -28.43 10.28
N VAL A 18 -24.32 -27.81 11.38
CA VAL A 18 -24.68 -26.39 11.37
C VAL A 18 -23.38 -25.63 11.15
N LEU A 19 -23.11 -25.33 9.88
CA LEU A 19 -22.12 -24.37 9.43
C LEU A 19 -22.41 -23.05 10.13
N GLY A 20 -21.69 -22.77 11.22
CA GLY A 20 -21.66 -21.47 11.84
C GLY A 20 -21.19 -20.47 10.79
N THR A 21 -22.10 -19.60 10.37
CA THR A 21 -21.79 -18.44 9.55
C THR A 21 -20.92 -17.51 10.40
N VAL A 22 -19.60 -17.67 10.31
CA VAL A 22 -18.65 -16.64 10.73
C VAL A 22 -18.84 -15.47 9.78
N SER A 23 -19.68 -14.51 10.19
CA SER A 23 -19.70 -13.18 9.59
C SER A 23 -18.28 -12.61 9.69
N PRO A 24 -17.64 -12.19 8.58
CA PRO A 24 -16.38 -11.49 8.69
C PRO A 24 -16.67 -10.20 9.45
N LEU A 25 -16.18 -10.09 10.69
CA LEU A 25 -16.03 -8.79 11.33
C LEU A 25 -15.16 -7.98 10.38
N SER A 26 -15.72 -6.93 9.78
CA SER A 26 -14.93 -5.89 9.15
C SER A 26 -13.98 -5.38 10.22
N ALA A 27 -12.69 -5.70 10.11
CA ALA A 27 -11.69 -5.19 11.01
C ALA A 27 -11.70 -3.66 10.90
N ALA A 28 -11.66 -2.97 12.05
CA ALA A 28 -11.57 -1.52 12.03
C ALA A 28 -10.28 -1.09 11.32
N PRO A 29 -10.29 0.08 10.64
CA PRO A 29 -9.08 0.61 10.00
C PRO A 29 -7.92 0.70 10.99
N THR A 30 -6.75 0.26 10.56
CA THR A 30 -5.52 0.30 11.36
C THR A 30 -4.76 1.58 11.05
N GLU A 31 -4.45 2.37 12.07
CA GLU A 31 -3.61 3.56 11.95
C GLU A 31 -2.15 3.25 12.33
N LEU A 32 -1.22 3.66 11.48
CA LEU A 32 0.22 3.65 11.74
C LEU A 32 0.75 5.08 11.69
N LYS A 33 1.65 5.42 12.61
CA LYS A 33 2.23 6.77 12.75
C LYS A 33 3.75 6.70 12.85
N GLY A 34 4.43 7.75 12.40
CA GLY A 34 5.88 7.91 12.54
C GLY A 34 6.68 6.75 11.98
N ALA A 35 7.73 6.33 12.69
CA ALA A 35 8.66 5.28 12.26
C ALA A 35 7.99 3.92 11.95
N ALA A 36 6.82 3.62 12.51
CA ALA A 36 6.08 2.39 12.19
C ALA A 36 5.64 2.35 10.71
N ILE A 37 5.35 3.51 10.12
CA ILE A 37 5.01 3.63 8.69
C ILE A 37 6.19 3.19 7.82
N LEU A 38 7.41 3.57 8.19
CA LEU A 38 8.63 3.23 7.43
C LEU A 38 8.99 1.74 7.47
N GLN A 39 8.46 1.01 8.45
CA GLN A 39 8.60 -0.45 8.52
C GLN A 39 7.54 -1.17 7.68
N HIS A 40 6.40 -0.53 7.44
CA HIS A 40 5.30 -1.03 6.62
C HIS A 40 5.64 -1.02 5.12
N ALA A 41 5.08 -1.98 4.37
CA ALA A 41 5.32 -2.10 2.93
C ALA A 41 4.94 -0.82 2.16
N CYS A 42 3.81 -0.19 2.52
CA CYS A 42 3.37 1.06 1.87
C CYS A 42 4.29 2.24 2.13
N GLY A 43 4.81 2.39 3.37
CA GLY A 43 5.77 3.45 3.66
C GLY A 43 7.09 3.26 2.92
N LYS A 44 7.57 2.02 2.81
CA LYS A 44 8.75 1.69 2.00
C LYS A 44 8.53 1.99 0.52
N ALA A 45 7.38 1.59 -0.04
CA ALA A 45 7.02 1.87 -1.43
C ALA A 45 6.94 3.37 -1.72
N SER A 46 6.34 4.16 -0.81
CA SER A 46 6.25 5.62 -0.92
C SER A 46 7.63 6.29 -0.98
N VAL A 47 8.50 5.95 -0.03
CA VAL A 47 9.86 6.49 0.05
C VAL A 47 10.71 6.10 -1.15
N GLN A 48 10.57 4.86 -1.62
CA GLN A 48 11.27 4.37 -2.80
C GLN A 48 10.79 5.09 -4.06
N GLN A 49 9.47 5.26 -4.23
CA GLN A 49 8.91 5.99 -5.36
C GLN A 49 9.43 7.43 -5.37
N MET A 50 9.36 8.13 -4.23
CA MET A 50 9.84 9.52 -4.15
C MET A 50 11.32 9.64 -4.52
N GLY A 51 12.15 8.68 -4.09
CA GLY A 51 13.57 8.65 -4.49
C GLY A 51 13.78 8.45 -5.99
N LEU A 52 12.98 7.60 -6.62
CA LEU A 52 13.02 7.38 -8.06
C LEU A 52 12.52 8.62 -8.84
N VAL A 53 11.47 9.28 -8.36
CA VAL A 53 10.95 10.53 -8.94
C VAL A 53 12.02 11.63 -8.88
N ASN A 54 12.62 11.84 -7.71
CA ASN A 54 13.68 12.82 -7.50
C ASN A 54 14.95 12.52 -8.33
N ALA A 55 15.21 11.26 -8.63
CA ALA A 55 16.28 10.85 -9.55
C ALA A 55 15.92 11.00 -11.05
N GLY A 56 14.73 11.48 -11.40
CA GLY A 56 14.25 11.55 -12.79
C GLY A 56 13.92 10.18 -13.40
N LYS A 57 13.73 9.15 -12.58
CA LYS A 57 13.50 7.77 -13.00
C LYS A 57 12.02 7.41 -12.93
N MET A 58 11.15 8.24 -13.53
CA MET A 58 9.70 8.07 -13.43
C MET A 58 9.22 6.71 -13.97
N ALA A 59 9.85 6.19 -15.03
CA ALA A 59 9.54 4.86 -15.57
C ALA A 59 9.85 3.72 -14.59
N GLU A 60 10.84 3.87 -13.70
CA GLU A 60 11.08 2.92 -12.61
C GLU A 60 10.09 3.15 -11.47
N ALA A 61 9.78 4.41 -11.15
CA ALA A 61 8.83 4.78 -10.09
C ALA A 61 7.42 4.23 -10.34
N VAL A 62 6.93 4.33 -11.58
CA VAL A 62 5.59 3.83 -11.96
C VAL A 62 5.45 2.31 -11.80
N LYS A 63 6.56 1.54 -11.85
CA LYS A 63 6.52 0.07 -11.61
C LYS A 63 6.11 -0.28 -10.18
N LEU A 64 6.27 0.65 -9.24
CA LEU A 64 5.77 0.51 -7.86
C LEU A 64 4.26 0.74 -7.76
N GLY A 65 3.64 1.30 -8.79
CA GLY A 65 2.20 1.49 -8.89
C GLY A 65 1.43 0.25 -9.32
N THR A 66 0.11 0.36 -9.30
CA THR A 66 -0.81 -0.66 -9.84
C THR A 66 -0.62 -0.86 -11.35
N ALA A 67 -1.15 -1.96 -11.88
CA ALA A 67 -1.15 -2.21 -13.32
C ALA A 67 -1.87 -1.11 -14.11
N GLU A 68 -2.91 -0.50 -13.53
CA GLU A 68 -3.61 0.64 -14.09
C GLU A 68 -2.68 1.86 -14.26
N MET A 69 -1.95 2.26 -13.22
CA MET A 69 -0.98 3.36 -13.32
C MET A 69 0.12 3.08 -14.36
N GLN A 70 0.57 1.82 -14.44
CA GLN A 70 1.55 1.42 -15.46
C GLN A 70 0.98 1.51 -16.87
N ALA A 71 -0.28 1.12 -17.07
CA ALA A 71 -0.96 1.23 -18.34
C ALA A 71 -1.17 2.70 -18.74
N GLU A 72 -1.62 3.56 -17.81
CA GLU A 72 -1.75 5.01 -18.03
C GLU A 72 -0.41 5.63 -18.44
N TRP A 73 0.68 5.29 -17.72
CA TRP A 73 2.02 5.74 -18.09
C TRP A 73 2.44 5.31 -19.49
N ASN A 74 2.22 4.04 -19.84
CA ASN A 74 2.61 3.53 -21.15
C ASN A 74 1.75 4.07 -22.29
N ALA A 75 0.51 4.48 -22.00
CA ALA A 75 -0.38 5.12 -22.97
C ALA A 75 -0.02 6.59 -23.24
N MET A 76 0.74 7.23 -22.35
CA MET A 76 1.19 8.61 -22.56
C MET A 76 2.24 8.71 -23.69
N PRO A 77 2.13 9.72 -24.57
CA PRO A 77 3.18 10.08 -25.52
C PRO A 77 4.55 10.22 -24.85
N ALA A 78 5.62 9.95 -25.59
CA ALA A 78 6.98 10.04 -25.06
C ALA A 78 7.35 11.47 -24.59
N GLU A 79 6.85 12.48 -25.30
CA GLU A 79 7.03 13.89 -24.94
C GLU A 79 6.35 14.23 -23.61
N ASP A 80 5.08 13.87 -23.44
CA ASP A 80 4.33 14.07 -22.19
C ASP A 80 4.98 13.36 -21.00
N ARG A 81 5.48 12.13 -21.22
CA ARG A 81 6.23 11.39 -20.18
C ARG A 81 7.51 12.10 -19.77
N THR A 82 8.21 12.72 -20.72
CA THR A 82 9.46 13.45 -20.45
C THR A 82 9.14 14.71 -19.65
N MET A 83 8.17 15.50 -20.12
CA MET A 83 7.72 16.71 -19.44
C MET A 83 7.24 16.43 -18.02
N LEU A 84 6.42 15.40 -17.83
CA LEU A 84 5.95 14.99 -16.51
C LEU A 84 7.10 14.52 -15.61
N THR A 85 8.08 13.81 -16.16
CA THR A 85 9.26 13.36 -15.40
C THR A 85 10.06 14.55 -14.88
N ASP A 86 10.35 15.52 -15.74
CA ASP A 86 11.14 16.69 -15.39
C ASP A 86 10.40 17.55 -14.36
N MET A 87 9.11 17.82 -14.59
CA MET A 87 8.27 18.58 -13.66
C MET A 87 8.19 17.89 -12.29
N MET A 88 7.93 16.57 -12.26
CA MET A 88 7.83 15.83 -10.99
C MET A 88 9.18 15.76 -10.27
N LYS A 89 10.29 15.64 -11.01
CA LYS A 89 11.63 15.67 -10.44
C LYS A 89 11.90 17.01 -9.76
N GLU A 90 11.61 18.12 -10.42
CA GLU A 90 11.82 19.47 -9.88
C GLU A 90 11.00 19.75 -8.63
N MET A 91 9.75 19.26 -8.58
CA MET A 91 8.86 19.46 -7.43
C MET A 91 9.04 18.42 -6.31
N SER A 92 9.78 17.35 -6.55
CA SER A 92 9.93 16.26 -5.57
C SER A 92 10.92 16.59 -4.47
N VAL A 93 10.59 16.16 -3.26
CA VAL A 93 11.54 16.08 -2.15
C VAL A 93 12.41 14.83 -2.27
N THR A 94 13.53 14.79 -1.56
CA THR A 94 14.37 13.59 -1.48
C THR A 94 13.70 12.49 -0.65
N SER A 95 14.12 11.23 -0.82
CA SER A 95 13.69 10.13 0.08
C SER A 95 13.99 10.41 1.55
N ALA A 96 15.07 11.13 1.86
CA ALA A 96 15.47 11.43 3.23
C ALA A 96 14.53 12.45 3.87
N GLU A 97 14.16 13.50 3.14
CA GLU A 97 13.18 14.49 3.56
C GLU A 97 11.81 13.83 3.75
N LEU A 98 11.33 13.03 2.79
CA LEU A 98 10.05 12.34 2.95
C LEU A 98 10.04 11.39 4.15
N LYS A 99 11.14 10.67 4.43
CA LYS A 99 11.24 9.84 5.64
C LYS A 99 11.07 10.67 6.91
N LYS A 100 11.76 11.82 6.98
CA LYS A 100 11.66 12.74 8.11
C LYS A 100 10.24 13.28 8.27
N ASP A 101 9.59 13.65 7.17
CA ASP A 101 8.20 14.16 7.19
C ASP A 101 7.23 13.07 7.68
N ILE A 102 7.41 11.83 7.22
CA ILE A 102 6.64 10.66 7.68
C ILE A 102 6.87 10.43 9.17
N GLU A 103 8.11 10.48 9.65
CA GLU A 103 8.43 10.31 11.06
C GLU A 103 7.81 11.40 11.95
N THR A 104 7.79 12.64 11.45
CA THR A 104 7.34 13.83 12.20
C THR A 104 5.82 13.96 12.23
N GLY A 105 5.14 13.64 11.12
CA GLY A 105 3.71 13.93 10.97
C GLY A 105 2.95 12.99 10.04
N GLY A 106 3.54 11.86 9.65
CA GLY A 106 2.90 10.87 8.80
C GLY A 106 1.78 10.09 9.50
N LEU A 107 0.71 9.84 8.76
CA LEU A 107 -0.39 8.94 9.13
C LEU A 107 -0.66 7.99 7.98
N LEU A 108 -0.53 6.69 8.22
CA LEU A 108 -0.96 5.65 7.30
C LEU A 108 -2.21 4.98 7.87
N VAL A 109 -3.32 5.06 7.15
CA VAL A 109 -4.56 4.33 7.48
C VAL A 109 -4.66 3.13 6.55
N VAL A 110 -4.79 1.94 7.12
CA VAL A 110 -4.98 0.68 6.38
C VAL A 110 -6.39 0.16 6.64
N ASP A 111 -7.17 -0.01 5.57
CA ASP A 111 -8.54 -0.51 5.59
C ASP A 111 -8.66 -1.68 4.60
N GLY A 112 -8.52 -2.90 5.13
CA GLY A 112 -8.51 -4.12 4.32
C GLY A 112 -7.40 -4.11 3.26
N ALA A 113 -7.80 -4.08 1.98
CA ALA A 113 -6.89 -4.07 0.84
C ALA A 113 -6.49 -2.65 0.39
N ASP A 114 -6.99 -1.62 1.06
CA ASP A 114 -6.75 -0.22 0.76
C ASP A 114 -5.89 0.41 1.84
N ALA A 115 -5.01 1.33 1.44
CA ALA A 115 -4.30 2.16 2.41
C ALA A 115 -4.12 3.59 1.91
N THR A 116 -4.09 4.54 2.83
CA THR A 116 -3.86 5.96 2.54
C THR A 116 -2.79 6.50 3.47
N LEU A 117 -1.69 6.98 2.89
CA LEU A 117 -0.65 7.73 3.58
C LEU A 117 -0.93 9.22 3.42
N THR A 118 -0.97 9.94 4.54
CA THR A 118 -1.04 11.39 4.60
C THR A 118 0.21 11.90 5.30
N VAL A 119 0.90 12.85 4.68
CA VAL A 119 2.13 13.45 5.21
C VAL A 119 2.03 14.95 5.13
N LYS A 120 2.25 15.63 6.27
CA LYS A 120 2.42 17.08 6.28
C LYS A 120 3.85 17.40 5.85
N GLN A 121 3.97 18.26 4.84
CA GLN A 121 5.26 18.70 4.33
C GLN A 121 5.41 20.19 4.61
N GLU A 122 6.56 20.58 5.14
CA GLU A 122 6.91 21.98 5.33
C GLU A 122 7.86 22.38 4.20
N HIS A 123 7.44 23.35 3.39
CA HIS A 123 8.28 23.95 2.37
C HIS A 123 8.71 25.32 2.86
N LYS A 124 10.01 25.49 3.05
CA LYS A 124 10.59 26.78 3.43
C LYS A 124 11.24 27.40 2.21
N ASP A 125 10.77 28.58 1.83
CA ASP A 125 11.31 29.38 0.74
C ASP A 125 11.66 30.79 1.24
N GLU A 126 12.07 31.67 0.32
CA GLU A 126 12.44 33.06 0.63
C GLU A 126 11.27 33.88 1.21
N ASN A 127 10.02 33.44 1.02
CA ASN A 127 8.80 34.12 1.47
C ASN A 127 8.26 33.59 2.80
N GLY A 128 8.83 32.50 3.34
CA GLY A 128 8.46 31.97 4.65
C GLY A 128 8.37 30.44 4.67
N THR A 129 7.62 29.91 5.63
CA THR A 129 7.31 28.47 5.72
C THR A 129 5.88 28.26 5.30
N SER A 130 5.66 27.48 4.25
CA SER A 130 4.35 27.00 3.84
C SER A 130 4.21 25.53 4.25
N THR A 131 2.98 25.13 4.59
CA THR A 131 2.68 23.75 4.97
C THR A 131 1.75 23.15 3.93
N GLY A 132 2.21 22.10 3.26
CA GLY A 132 1.44 21.27 2.34
C GLY A 132 1.02 19.95 3.00
N THR A 133 0.04 19.28 2.41
CA THR A 133 -0.29 17.89 2.77
C THR A 133 -0.21 17.03 1.52
N MET A 134 0.71 16.07 1.53
CA MET A 134 0.78 15.01 0.53
C MET A 134 -0.14 13.87 0.94
N THR A 135 -1.01 13.43 0.02
CA THR A 135 -1.81 12.22 0.19
C THR A 135 -1.43 11.22 -0.89
N GLN A 136 -1.20 9.97 -0.49
CA GLN A 136 -0.87 8.89 -1.39
C GLN A 136 -1.69 7.66 -1.04
N LYS A 137 -2.35 7.08 -2.04
CA LYS A 137 -3.17 5.89 -1.88
C LYS A 137 -2.42 4.66 -2.34
N PHE A 138 -2.84 3.52 -1.81
CA PHE A 138 -2.27 2.24 -2.13
C PHE A 138 -3.32 1.14 -2.18
N LYS A 139 -3.00 0.12 -2.97
CA LYS A 139 -3.60 -1.21 -2.91
C LYS A 139 -2.61 -2.20 -2.29
N ILE A 140 -3.07 -2.94 -1.29
CA ILE A 140 -2.32 -4.00 -0.64
C ILE A 140 -2.65 -5.34 -1.31
N ASP A 141 -1.62 -6.02 -1.79
CA ASP A 141 -1.69 -7.34 -2.41
C ASP A 141 -0.74 -8.29 -1.66
N GLY A 142 -1.27 -8.95 -0.63
CA GLY A 142 -0.50 -9.76 0.31
C GLY A 142 0.55 -8.92 1.04
N ALA A 143 1.83 -9.26 0.87
CA ALA A 143 2.95 -8.52 1.46
C ALA A 143 3.35 -7.27 0.65
N ASN A 144 2.78 -7.07 -0.55
CA ASN A 144 3.12 -5.97 -1.42
C ASN A 144 2.16 -4.81 -1.22
N CYS A 145 2.67 -3.60 -1.36
CA CYS A 145 1.86 -2.40 -1.40
C CYS A 145 2.17 -1.62 -2.67
N ARG A 146 1.14 -1.42 -3.51
CA ARG A 146 1.24 -0.77 -4.81
C ARG A 146 0.61 0.62 -4.73
N ILE A 147 1.31 1.65 -5.21
CA ILE A 147 0.74 2.99 -5.28
C ILE A 147 -0.46 2.99 -6.23
N SER A 148 -1.54 3.66 -5.84
CA SER A 148 -2.74 3.81 -6.65
C SER A 148 -3.14 5.28 -6.80
N LYS A 149 -4.08 5.50 -7.71
CA LYS A 149 -4.77 6.78 -7.93
C LYS A 149 -5.74 7.10 -6.78
#